data_AF-A0A423TQA1-F1
#
_entry.id   AF-A0A423TQA1-F1
#
_cell.length_a   1.000
_cell.length_b   1.000
_cell.length_c   1.000
_cell.angle_alpha   90.00
_cell.angle_beta   90.00
_cell.angle_gamma   90.00
#
_symmetry.space_group_name_H-M   'P 1'
#
loop_
_entity.id
_entity.type
_entity.pdbx_description
1 polymer ?
#
loop_
_entity_poly.entity_id
_entity_poly.type
_entity_poly.pdbx_seq_one_letter_code
_entity_poly.pdbx_strand_id
1 'polypeptide(L)'
;MSVKRYLTPEQLVGFENYKYSAQDTSPLSNYVMHPFWNTVVKICPRWIAPNVLTFVGFLFTVANFVLLSFYDYSYYASSVDIPPETGPYPPVPNWVWIVCALNHFLAHTLDGIDGKQARRTGTSGPLGELFDHGLDSWTTFFIPACIWSIFGRADYSISPLRFYFILWNVLSCFYTSHWEKYLTKILFLPWGYDISQALIFAIYLVTGIWGQQIWKFEIVQGISSGAMFEFMMYAGSLGTSLPMSFWNVYKSYRDETGKMLGFWEAVRPLITPLIFFALSTIWVYVSHQHH
;
A
#
# COMPACT_ATOMS: atom_id res chain seq x y z
N MET A 1 -13.63 34.84 21.46
CA MET A 1 -12.73 34.19 20.48
C MET A 1 -13.59 33.42 19.49
N SER A 2 -13.67 33.90 18.25
CA SER A 2 -14.39 33.19 17.18
C SER A 2 -13.59 31.94 16.83
N VAL A 3 -14.14 30.76 17.12
CA VAL A 3 -13.63 29.49 16.57
C VAL A 3 -13.65 29.66 15.05
N LYS A 4 -12.47 29.82 14.42
CA LYS A 4 -12.38 29.78 12.95
C LYS A 4 -12.96 28.43 12.55
N ARG A 5 -14.13 28.43 11.91
CA ARG A 5 -14.66 27.22 11.27
C ARG A 5 -13.64 26.83 10.20
N TYR A 6 -12.98 25.70 10.42
CA TYR A 6 -11.97 25.15 9.51
C TYR A 6 -12.54 24.85 8.12
N LEU A 7 -13.87 24.72 8.02
CA LEU A 7 -14.60 24.45 6.78
C LEU A 7 -15.52 25.63 6.45
N THR A 8 -15.49 26.08 5.20
CA THR A 8 -16.42 27.09 4.69
C THR A 8 -17.80 26.46 4.43
N PRO A 9 -18.89 27.25 4.43
CA PRO A 9 -20.23 26.75 4.08
C PRO A 9 -20.27 26.06 2.72
N GLU A 10 -19.50 26.53 1.74
CA GLU A 10 -19.41 25.93 0.40
C GLU A 10 -18.75 24.55 0.44
N GLN A 11 -17.74 24.37 1.30
CA GLN A 11 -17.12 23.05 1.52
C GLN A 11 -18.10 22.07 2.18
N LEU A 12 -18.92 22.56 3.13
CA LEU A 12 -19.97 21.77 3.79
C LEU A 12 -21.05 21.31 2.80
N VAL A 13 -21.54 22.21 1.94
CA VAL A 13 -22.50 21.87 0.87
C VAL A 13 -21.88 20.90 -0.14
N GLY A 14 -20.57 21.00 -0.40
CA GLY A 14 -19.82 20.06 -1.22
C GLY A 14 -19.79 18.63 -0.63
N PHE A 15 -19.76 18.50 0.69
CA PHE A 15 -19.81 17.19 1.37
C PHE A 15 -21.20 16.55 1.28
N GLU A 16 -22.29 17.32 1.36
CA GLU A 16 -23.66 16.81 1.24
C GLU A 16 -23.98 16.25 -0.14
N ASN A 17 -23.37 16.79 -1.19
CA ASN A 17 -23.55 16.35 -2.58
C ASN A 17 -22.49 15.35 -3.05
N TYR A 18 -21.57 14.94 -2.17
CA TYR A 18 -20.48 14.04 -2.54
C TYR A 18 -21.00 12.66 -2.92
N LYS A 19 -20.69 12.22 -4.14
CA LYS A 19 -20.91 10.84 -4.59
C LYS A 19 -19.56 10.18 -4.84
N TYR A 20 -19.31 9.11 -4.10
CA TYR A 20 -18.17 8.23 -4.34
C TYR A 20 -18.19 7.73 -5.78
N SER A 21 -17.09 7.94 -6.50
CA SER A 21 -16.89 7.46 -7.86
C SER A 21 -15.54 6.79 -7.95
N ALA A 22 -15.56 5.46 -8.05
CA ALA A 22 -14.38 4.67 -8.30
C ALA A 22 -14.63 3.75 -9.50
N GLN A 23 -13.58 3.53 -10.28
CA GLN A 23 -13.62 2.64 -11.43
C GLN A 23 -12.52 1.60 -11.28
N ASP A 24 -12.94 0.33 -11.32
CA ASP A 24 -12.05 -0.81 -11.35
C ASP A 24 -12.18 -1.54 -12.68
N THR A 25 -11.09 -1.64 -13.41
CA THR A 25 -11.02 -2.38 -14.68
C THR A 25 -10.10 -3.60 -14.59
N SER A 26 -9.58 -3.92 -13.40
CA SER A 26 -8.71 -5.06 -13.17
C SER A 26 -9.47 -6.36 -13.41
N PRO A 27 -8.95 -7.28 -14.25
CA PRO A 27 -9.57 -8.58 -14.45
C PRO A 27 -9.67 -9.38 -13.15
N LEU A 28 -8.61 -9.40 -12.32
CA LEU A 28 -8.63 -10.13 -11.06
C LEU A 28 -9.68 -9.56 -10.10
N SER A 29 -9.75 -8.23 -9.99
CA SER A 29 -10.74 -7.58 -9.12
C SER A 29 -12.16 -7.92 -9.57
N ASN A 30 -12.47 -7.68 -10.84
CA ASN A 30 -13.83 -7.80 -11.36
C ASN A 30 -14.34 -9.25 -11.38
N TYR A 31 -13.49 -10.22 -11.72
CA TYR A 31 -13.91 -11.60 -11.91
C TYR A 31 -13.70 -12.50 -10.68
N VAL A 32 -12.84 -12.11 -9.72
CA VAL A 32 -12.53 -12.92 -8.54
C VAL A 32 -12.83 -12.17 -7.25
N MET A 33 -12.19 -11.01 -7.02
CA MET A 33 -12.25 -10.32 -5.73
C MET A 33 -13.62 -9.74 -5.44
N HIS A 34 -14.24 -9.04 -6.39
CA HIS A 34 -15.57 -8.47 -6.23
C HIS A 34 -16.64 -9.54 -5.97
N PRO A 35 -16.73 -10.66 -6.72
CA PRO A 35 -17.61 -11.78 -6.38
C PRO A 35 -17.37 -12.35 -4.98
N PHE A 36 -16.10 -12.54 -4.60
CA PHE A 36 -15.71 -12.99 -3.27
C PHE A 36 -16.20 -12.02 -2.17
N TRP A 37 -15.81 -10.74 -2.25
CA TRP A 37 -16.22 -9.70 -1.29
C TRP A 37 -17.73 -9.47 -1.25
N ASN A 38 -18.44 -9.55 -2.38
CA ASN A 38 -19.90 -9.48 -2.42
C ASN A 38 -20.57 -10.65 -1.67
N THR A 39 -19.87 -11.77 -1.52
CA THR A 39 -20.30 -12.91 -0.72
C THR A 39 -19.93 -12.70 0.75
N VAL A 40 -18.67 -12.35 1.03
CA VAL A 40 -18.17 -12.13 2.40
C VAL A 40 -18.93 -11.02 3.11
N VAL A 41 -19.23 -9.91 2.43
CA VAL A 41 -19.98 -8.80 3.05
C VAL A 41 -21.32 -9.29 3.60
N LYS A 42 -21.98 -10.28 2.98
CA LYS A 42 -23.27 -10.81 3.46
C LYS A 42 -23.17 -11.46 4.83
N ILE A 43 -21.99 -11.97 5.19
CA ILE A 43 -21.69 -12.57 6.50
C ILE A 43 -21.52 -11.46 7.56
N CYS A 44 -21.03 -10.27 7.17
CA CYS A 44 -20.87 -9.14 8.06
C CYS A 44 -22.23 -8.61 8.57
N PRO A 45 -22.47 -8.60 9.91
CA PRO A 45 -23.69 -8.05 10.48
C PRO A 45 -23.89 -6.57 10.14
N ARG A 46 -25.13 -6.15 9.90
CA ARG A 46 -25.44 -4.76 9.51
C ARG A 46 -25.20 -3.71 10.60
N TRP A 47 -25.06 -4.12 11.86
CA TRP A 47 -24.75 -3.20 12.96
C TRP A 47 -23.26 -2.85 13.04
N ILE A 48 -22.40 -3.57 12.32
CA ILE A 48 -20.98 -3.21 12.21
C ILE A 48 -20.84 -2.06 11.22
N ALA A 49 -20.33 -0.94 11.71
CA ALA A 49 -20.04 0.23 10.90
C ALA A 49 -18.88 -0.06 9.92
N PRO A 50 -18.93 0.45 8.67
CA PRO A 50 -17.87 0.25 7.67
C PRO A 50 -16.48 0.63 8.18
N ASN A 51 -16.33 1.80 8.80
CA ASN A 51 -15.05 2.28 9.32
C ASN A 51 -14.44 1.36 10.39
N VAL A 52 -15.25 0.53 11.07
CA VAL A 52 -14.72 -0.49 12.00
C VAL A 52 -14.02 -1.59 11.23
N LEU A 53 -14.56 -2.00 10.07
CA LEU A 53 -13.93 -2.99 9.20
C LEU A 53 -12.59 -2.47 8.69
N THR A 54 -12.58 -1.24 8.15
CA THR A 54 -11.37 -0.53 7.73
C THR A 54 -10.33 -0.47 8.85
N PHE A 55 -10.74 -0.02 10.04
CA PHE A 55 -9.83 0.16 11.17
C PHE A 55 -9.26 -1.18 11.66
N VAL A 56 -10.08 -2.22 11.77
CA VAL A 56 -9.61 -3.56 12.16
C VAL A 56 -8.70 -4.15 11.09
N GLY A 57 -9.01 -3.95 9.80
CA GLY A 57 -8.14 -4.33 8.69
C GLY A 57 -6.76 -3.68 8.80
N PHE A 58 -6.73 -2.37 9.03
CA PHE A 58 -5.50 -1.63 9.30
C PHE A 58 -4.75 -2.14 10.53
N LEU A 59 -5.44 -2.48 11.63
CA LEU A 59 -4.77 -3.03 12.81
C LEU A 59 -4.07 -4.37 12.54
N PHE A 60 -4.55 -5.18 11.59
CA PHE A 60 -3.84 -6.39 11.17
C PHE A 60 -2.53 -6.07 10.42
N THR A 61 -2.47 -4.99 9.64
CA THR A 61 -1.22 -4.56 8.98
C THR A 61 -0.23 -4.01 10.00
N VAL A 62 -0.70 -3.23 10.98
CA VAL A 62 0.10 -2.79 12.13
C VAL A 62 0.60 -3.97 12.95
N ALA A 63 -0.25 -4.96 13.22
CA ALA A 63 0.12 -6.14 13.98
C ALA A 63 1.26 -6.92 13.31
N ASN A 64 1.20 -7.09 11.98
CA ASN A 64 2.31 -7.69 11.22
C ASN A 64 3.59 -6.88 11.35
N PHE A 65 3.51 -5.56 11.20
CA PHE A 65 4.68 -4.69 11.31
C PHE A 65 5.32 -4.76 12.69
N VAL A 66 4.52 -4.69 13.76
CA VAL A 66 5.02 -4.79 15.14
C VAL A 66 5.58 -6.17 15.43
N LEU A 67 4.90 -7.24 15.00
CA LEU A 67 5.35 -8.62 15.20
C LEU A 67 6.70 -8.87 14.51
N LEU A 68 6.84 -8.47 13.25
CA LEU A 68 8.09 -8.62 12.52
C LEU A 68 9.16 -7.66 13.04
N SER A 69 8.82 -6.46 13.50
CA SER A 69 9.80 -5.58 14.16
C SER A 69 10.32 -6.21 15.46
N PHE A 70 9.50 -6.96 16.19
CA PHE A 70 9.95 -7.67 17.39
C PHE A 70 10.95 -8.80 17.06
N TYR A 71 10.72 -9.55 15.97
CA TYR A 71 11.58 -10.66 15.57
C TYR A 71 12.79 -10.25 14.70
N ASP A 72 12.64 -9.20 13.90
CA ASP A 72 13.55 -8.85 12.81
C ASP A 72 13.67 -7.32 12.59
N TYR A 73 13.77 -6.55 13.67
CA TYR A 73 13.94 -5.08 13.60
C TYR A 73 15.07 -4.63 12.66
N SER A 74 16.16 -5.40 12.62
CA SER A 74 17.37 -5.07 11.83
C SER A 74 17.37 -5.67 10.42
N TYR A 75 16.36 -6.46 10.04
CA TYR A 75 16.25 -7.18 8.76
C TYR A 75 17.33 -8.24 8.50
N TYR A 76 17.93 -8.80 9.56
CA TYR A 76 18.94 -9.85 9.47
C TYR A 76 18.40 -11.25 9.77
N ALA A 77 17.21 -11.38 10.37
CA ALA A 77 16.67 -12.69 10.74
C ALA A 77 16.45 -13.61 9.53
N SER A 78 16.19 -13.03 8.36
CA SER A 78 16.11 -13.78 7.11
C SER A 78 17.43 -13.99 6.39
N SER A 79 18.53 -13.43 6.86
CA SER A 79 19.84 -13.59 6.24
C SER A 79 20.54 -14.88 6.70
N VAL A 80 21.24 -15.53 5.76
CA VAL A 80 22.07 -16.72 6.03
C VAL A 80 23.49 -16.29 6.34
N ASP A 81 24.05 -15.41 5.50
CA ASP A 81 25.42 -14.92 5.64
C ASP A 81 25.40 -13.55 6.32
N ILE A 82 25.40 -13.60 7.65
CA ILE A 82 25.34 -12.43 8.52
C ILE A 82 26.78 -12.03 8.91
N PRO A 83 27.16 -10.74 8.83
CA PRO A 83 28.49 -10.31 9.25
C PRO A 83 28.76 -10.69 10.72
N PRO A 84 29.90 -11.34 11.04
CA PRO A 84 30.18 -11.88 12.38
C PRO A 84 30.09 -10.84 13.50
N GLU A 85 30.41 -9.58 13.20
CA GLU A 85 30.36 -8.44 14.11
C GLU A 85 28.94 -8.04 14.56
N THR A 86 27.90 -8.51 13.89
CA THR A 86 26.50 -8.14 14.20
C THR A 86 25.85 -9.03 15.26
N GLY A 87 26.50 -10.13 15.65
CA GLY A 87 25.97 -11.08 16.64
C GLY A 87 24.93 -12.07 16.08
N PRO A 88 24.40 -12.97 16.92
CA PRO A 88 23.45 -13.98 16.48
C PRO A 88 22.08 -13.37 16.20
N TYR A 89 21.58 -13.53 14.97
CA TYR A 89 20.20 -13.22 14.60
C TYR A 89 19.44 -14.53 14.35
N PRO A 90 18.55 -14.95 15.26
CA PRO A 90 17.76 -16.15 15.04
C PRO A 90 16.75 -15.92 13.91
N PRO A 91 16.46 -16.95 13.10
CA PRO A 91 15.45 -16.84 12.05
C PRO A 91 14.06 -16.63 12.64
N VAL A 92 13.21 -15.91 11.90
CA VAL A 92 11.81 -15.70 12.28
C VAL A 92 11.10 -17.06 12.31
N PRO A 93 10.45 -17.45 13.41
CA PRO A 93 9.76 -18.74 13.49
C PRO A 93 8.68 -18.89 12.42
N ASN A 94 8.60 -20.07 11.80
CA ASN A 94 7.67 -20.32 10.68
C ASN A 94 6.21 -19.96 10.94
N TRP A 95 5.71 -20.16 12.17
CA TRP A 95 4.33 -19.83 12.52
C TRP A 95 4.04 -18.32 12.44
N VAL A 96 5.05 -17.46 12.63
CA VAL A 96 4.91 -16.00 12.52
C VAL A 96 4.52 -15.63 11.10
N TRP A 97 5.13 -16.26 10.08
CA TRP A 97 4.76 -16.04 8.68
C TRP A 97 3.33 -16.50 8.36
N ILE A 98 2.86 -17.59 8.98
CA ILE A 98 1.46 -18.03 8.86
C ILE A 98 0.51 -17.00 9.48
N VAL A 99 0.86 -16.45 10.65
CA VAL A 99 0.10 -15.35 11.28
C VAL A 99 0.11 -14.12 10.37
N CYS A 100 1.24 -13.78 9.76
CA CYS A 100 1.33 -12.68 8.80
C CYS A 100 0.43 -12.89 7.59
N ALA A 101 0.38 -14.11 7.04
CA ALA A 101 -0.53 -14.46 5.95
C ALA A 101 -2.00 -14.26 6.35
N LEU A 102 -2.40 -14.81 7.50
CA LEU A 102 -3.78 -14.69 7.99
C LEU A 102 -4.18 -13.23 8.23
N ASN A 103 -3.32 -12.47 8.91
CA ASN A 103 -3.54 -11.04 9.15
C ASN A 103 -3.64 -10.26 7.84
N HIS A 104 -2.76 -10.53 6.88
CA HIS A 104 -2.77 -9.85 5.59
C HIS A 104 -4.03 -10.17 4.76
N PHE A 105 -4.45 -11.43 4.74
CA PHE A 105 -5.70 -11.85 4.12
C PHE A 105 -6.91 -11.19 4.76
N LEU A 106 -6.96 -11.14 6.09
CA LEU A 106 -8.04 -10.47 6.83
C LEU A 106 -8.02 -8.96 6.57
N ALA A 107 -6.84 -8.32 6.55
CA ALA A 107 -6.69 -6.91 6.24
C ALA A 107 -7.29 -6.57 4.87
N HIS A 108 -6.82 -7.24 3.81
CA HIS A 108 -7.29 -7.03 2.44
C HIS A 108 -8.77 -7.40 2.26
N THR A 109 -9.25 -8.41 2.97
CA THR A 109 -10.67 -8.79 2.93
C THR A 109 -11.55 -7.75 3.60
N LEU A 110 -11.17 -7.25 4.78
CA LEU A 110 -11.95 -6.27 5.53
C LEU A 110 -12.01 -4.93 4.83
N ASP A 111 -10.88 -4.50 4.27
CA ASP A 111 -10.75 -3.37 3.35
C ASP A 111 -11.70 -3.52 2.16
N GLY A 112 -11.58 -4.60 1.37
CA GLY A 112 -12.40 -4.79 0.18
C GLY A 112 -13.92 -4.91 0.40
N ILE A 113 -14.39 -5.20 1.63
CA ILE A 113 -15.81 -5.25 1.96
C ILE A 113 -16.35 -3.97 2.59
N ASP A 114 -15.52 -3.02 3.01
CA ASP A 114 -15.98 -1.87 3.80
C ASP A 114 -16.92 -0.93 3.00
N GLY A 115 -16.60 -0.60 1.76
CA GLY A 115 -17.42 0.22 0.89
C GLY A 115 -18.66 -0.55 0.44
N LYS A 116 -18.58 -1.88 0.35
CA LYS A 116 -19.75 -2.74 0.13
C LYS A 116 -20.68 -2.72 1.33
N GLN A 117 -20.12 -2.72 2.55
CA GLN A 117 -20.87 -2.56 3.77
C GLN A 117 -21.51 -1.18 3.84
N ALA A 118 -20.77 -0.11 3.53
CA ALA A 118 -21.28 1.27 3.52
C ALA A 118 -22.49 1.45 2.59
N ARG A 119 -22.44 0.83 1.39
CA ARG A 119 -23.58 0.78 0.47
C ARG A 119 -24.76 0.00 1.04
N ARG A 120 -24.52 -1.13 1.73
CA ARG A 120 -25.58 -1.95 2.36
C ARG A 120 -26.25 -1.27 3.55
N THR A 121 -25.52 -0.45 4.30
CA THR A 121 -26.01 0.27 5.49
C THR A 121 -26.49 1.69 5.19
N GLY A 122 -26.28 2.18 3.96
CA GLY A 122 -26.64 3.56 3.59
C GLY A 122 -25.75 4.62 4.23
N THR A 123 -24.52 4.25 4.61
CA THR A 123 -23.56 5.11 5.31
C THR A 123 -22.35 5.48 4.45
N SER A 124 -22.49 5.44 3.13
CA SER A 124 -21.46 5.91 2.19
C SER A 124 -21.30 7.42 2.31
N GLY A 125 -20.08 7.90 2.56
CA GLY A 125 -19.82 9.32 2.67
C GLY A 125 -18.34 9.68 2.57
N PRO A 126 -18.04 10.96 2.32
CA PRO A 126 -16.68 11.46 2.08
C PRO A 126 -15.75 11.29 3.29
N LEU A 127 -16.30 11.30 4.51
CA LEU A 127 -15.52 11.07 5.73
C LEU A 127 -15.07 9.61 5.87
N GLY A 128 -15.94 8.65 5.53
CA GLY A 128 -15.59 7.23 5.57
C GLY A 128 -14.49 6.92 4.56
N GLU A 129 -14.60 7.48 3.36
CA GLU A 129 -13.57 7.34 2.33
C GLU A 129 -12.25 8.04 2.71
N LEU A 130 -12.30 9.23 3.32
CA LEU A 130 -11.09 9.89 3.83
C LEU A 130 -10.41 9.04 4.91
N PHE A 131 -11.19 8.40 5.78
CA PHE A 131 -10.69 7.52 6.83
C PHE A 131 -10.01 6.29 6.23
N ASP A 132 -10.66 5.62 5.30
CA ASP A 132 -10.17 4.47 4.54
C ASP A 132 -8.84 4.76 3.84
N HIS A 133 -8.84 5.73 2.93
CA HIS A 133 -7.64 6.12 2.20
C HIS A 133 -6.53 6.63 3.13
N GLY A 134 -6.90 7.25 4.26
CA GLY A 134 -5.96 7.68 5.28
C GLY A 134 -5.20 6.50 5.88
N LEU A 135 -5.87 5.40 6.20
CA LEU A 135 -5.24 4.18 6.72
C LEU A 135 -4.47 3.43 5.64
N ASP A 136 -4.96 3.40 4.41
CA ASP A 136 -4.22 2.84 3.27
C ASP A 136 -2.86 3.49 3.06
N SER A 137 -2.78 4.80 3.24
CA SER A 137 -1.52 5.53 3.12
C SER A 137 -0.45 5.02 4.10
N TRP A 138 -0.83 4.56 5.29
CA TRP A 138 0.10 3.95 6.25
C TRP A 138 0.41 2.50 5.88
N THR A 139 -0.60 1.76 5.46
CA THR A 139 -0.47 0.37 5.00
C THR A 139 0.51 0.24 3.82
N THR A 140 0.58 1.25 2.95
CA THR A 140 1.56 1.31 1.85
C THR A 140 3.03 1.33 2.32
N PHE A 141 3.30 1.71 3.57
CA PHE A 141 4.61 1.57 4.20
C PHE A 141 4.74 0.23 4.93
N PHE A 142 3.75 -0.16 5.74
CA PHE A 142 3.84 -1.36 6.57
C PHE A 142 3.99 -2.64 5.75
N ILE A 143 3.23 -2.80 4.65
CA ILE A 143 3.25 -4.02 3.85
C ILE A 143 4.64 -4.27 3.22
N PRO A 144 5.24 -3.34 2.46
CA PRO A 144 6.57 -3.56 1.89
C PRO A 144 7.65 -3.79 2.96
N ALA A 145 7.58 -3.08 4.10
CA ALA A 145 8.49 -3.29 5.22
C ALA A 145 8.41 -4.74 5.74
N CYS A 146 7.20 -5.26 5.95
CA CYS A 146 7.01 -6.64 6.38
C CYS A 146 7.52 -7.67 5.36
N ILE A 147 7.26 -7.45 4.05
CA ILE A 147 7.72 -8.35 2.99
C ILE A 147 9.24 -8.39 2.91
N TRP A 148 9.92 -7.25 3.10
CA TRP A 148 11.37 -7.22 3.04
C TRP A 148 12.02 -8.04 4.15
N SER A 149 11.34 -8.23 5.29
CA SER A 149 11.78 -9.16 6.34
C SER A 149 11.89 -10.60 5.83
N ILE A 150 11.21 -11.01 4.75
CA ILE A 150 11.33 -12.36 4.15
C ILE A 150 12.65 -12.49 3.39
N PHE A 151 13.05 -11.43 2.68
CA PHE A 151 14.28 -11.44 1.89
C PHE A 151 15.51 -11.13 2.75
N GLY A 152 15.34 -10.39 3.85
CA GLY A 152 16.43 -9.89 4.69
C GLY A 152 17.22 -8.77 4.00
N ARG A 153 18.29 -8.28 4.62
CA ARG A 153 19.10 -7.16 4.10
C ARG A 153 20.52 -7.52 3.63
N ALA A 154 20.94 -8.77 3.83
CA ALA A 154 22.29 -9.24 3.46
C ALA A 154 22.26 -10.09 2.19
N ASP A 155 22.59 -11.38 2.31
CA ASP A 155 22.64 -12.36 1.24
C ASP A 155 21.32 -12.50 0.46
N TYR A 156 21.46 -12.68 -0.85
CA TYR A 156 20.36 -12.84 -1.81
C TYR A 156 19.29 -11.74 -1.74
N SER A 157 19.65 -10.55 -1.26
CA SER A 157 18.73 -9.42 -1.13
C SER A 157 19.30 -8.13 -1.73
N ILE A 158 18.68 -7.00 -1.38
CA ILE A 158 19.08 -5.64 -1.73
C ILE A 158 19.49 -4.87 -0.47
N SER A 159 20.29 -3.82 -0.67
CA SER A 159 20.71 -2.96 0.43
C SER A 159 19.55 -2.16 1.03
N PRO A 160 19.64 -1.70 2.29
CA PRO A 160 18.62 -0.83 2.89
C PRO A 160 18.35 0.44 2.09
N LEU A 161 19.37 1.00 1.44
CA LEU A 161 19.21 2.19 0.58
C LEU A 161 18.37 1.88 -0.67
N ARG A 162 18.55 0.72 -1.29
CA ARG A 162 17.73 0.27 -2.42
C ARG A 162 16.29 0.04 -1.97
N PHE A 163 16.11 -0.66 -0.85
CA PHE A 163 14.78 -0.86 -0.27
C PHE A 163 14.07 0.46 0.07
N TYR A 164 14.78 1.46 0.59
CA TYR A 164 14.25 2.81 0.81
C TYR A 164 13.65 3.42 -0.47
N PHE A 165 14.29 3.24 -1.63
CA PHE A 165 13.73 3.72 -2.89
C PHE A 165 12.55 2.87 -3.41
N ILE A 166 12.44 1.60 -3.00
CA ILE A 166 11.21 0.81 -3.22
C ILE A 166 10.04 1.41 -2.42
N LEU A 167 10.26 1.78 -1.15
CA LEU A 167 9.23 2.45 -0.36
C LEU A 167 8.74 3.74 -1.02
N TRP A 168 9.67 4.54 -1.58
CA TRP A 168 9.27 5.71 -2.36
C TRP A 168 8.53 5.37 -3.63
N ASN A 169 8.89 4.29 -4.31
CA ASN A 169 8.18 3.86 -5.49
C ASN A 169 6.71 3.52 -5.18
N VAL A 170 6.47 2.77 -4.11
CA VAL A 170 5.12 2.40 -3.66
C VAL A 170 4.33 3.63 -3.22
N LEU A 171 4.92 4.49 -2.39
CA LEU A 171 4.27 5.73 -1.94
C LEU A 171 3.98 6.69 -3.11
N SER A 172 4.90 6.78 -4.08
CA SER A 172 4.67 7.59 -5.29
C SER A 172 3.46 7.09 -6.07
N CYS A 173 3.32 5.78 -6.28
CA CYS A 173 2.15 5.20 -6.93
C CYS A 173 0.86 5.51 -6.16
N PHE A 174 0.88 5.38 -4.84
CA PHE A 174 -0.25 5.70 -3.98
C PHE A 174 -0.66 7.18 -4.12
N TYR A 175 0.29 8.12 -4.00
CA TYR A 175 0.00 9.55 -4.15
C TYR A 175 -0.42 9.92 -5.58
N THR A 176 0.14 9.28 -6.60
CA THR A 176 -0.26 9.52 -7.99
C THR A 176 -1.71 9.10 -8.25
N SER A 177 -2.19 7.99 -7.69
CA SER A 177 -3.61 7.61 -7.80
C SER A 177 -4.57 8.61 -7.13
N HIS A 178 -4.14 9.21 -6.02
CA HIS A 178 -4.90 10.25 -5.32
C HIS A 178 -4.86 11.59 -6.04
N TRP A 179 -3.72 11.92 -6.65
CA TRP A 179 -3.58 13.07 -7.53
C TRP A 179 -4.45 12.91 -8.77
N GLU A 180 -4.47 11.73 -9.39
CA GLU A 180 -5.37 11.38 -10.48
C GLU A 180 -6.82 11.61 -10.06
N LYS A 181 -7.27 11.04 -8.94
CA LYS A 181 -8.61 11.27 -8.41
C LYS A 181 -8.90 12.76 -8.16
N TYR A 182 -7.93 13.50 -7.62
CA TYR A 182 -8.08 14.93 -7.38
C TYR A 182 -8.37 15.69 -8.68
N LEU A 183 -7.78 15.29 -9.81
CA LEU A 183 -7.97 15.93 -11.12
C LEU A 183 -9.21 15.42 -11.87
N THR A 184 -9.44 14.11 -11.89
CA THR A 184 -10.48 13.45 -12.70
C THR A 184 -11.82 13.32 -11.97
N LYS A 185 -11.83 13.47 -10.63
CA LYS A 185 -12.95 13.18 -9.72
C LYS A 185 -13.29 11.69 -9.59
N ILE A 186 -12.50 10.80 -10.19
CA ILE A 186 -12.71 9.34 -10.19
C ILE A 186 -11.47 8.66 -9.60
N LEU A 187 -11.66 7.78 -8.63
CA LEU A 187 -10.58 6.90 -8.15
C LEU A 187 -10.44 5.70 -9.09
N PHE A 188 -9.35 5.63 -9.84
CA PHE A 188 -9.04 4.46 -10.65
C PHE A 188 -8.21 3.48 -9.83
N LEU A 189 -8.71 2.26 -9.64
CA LEU A 189 -7.98 1.24 -8.90
C LEU A 189 -6.85 0.66 -9.78
N PRO A 190 -5.60 0.61 -9.30
CA PRO A 190 -4.49 0.04 -10.06
C PRO A 190 -4.69 -1.46 -10.27
N TRP A 191 -4.48 -1.95 -11.49
CA TRP A 191 -4.59 -3.39 -11.80
C TRP A 191 -3.68 -4.26 -10.94
N GLY A 192 -2.49 -3.76 -10.64
CA GLY A 192 -1.51 -4.47 -9.83
C GLY A 192 -1.88 -4.60 -8.36
N TYR A 193 -2.86 -3.83 -7.84
CA TYR A 193 -3.16 -3.81 -6.41
C TYR A 193 -3.62 -5.17 -5.90
N ASP A 194 -4.76 -5.69 -6.36
CA ASP A 194 -5.27 -7.00 -5.87
C ASP A 194 -4.33 -8.16 -6.19
N ILE A 195 -3.64 -8.10 -7.34
CA ILE A 195 -2.63 -9.10 -7.70
C ILE A 195 -1.50 -9.08 -6.67
N SER A 196 -1.02 -7.90 -6.29
CA SER A 196 0.03 -7.76 -5.28
C SER A 196 -0.41 -8.29 -3.92
N GLN A 197 -1.62 -7.95 -3.44
CA GLN A 197 -2.12 -8.45 -2.15
C GLN A 197 -2.26 -9.98 -2.13
N ALA A 198 -2.77 -10.58 -3.22
CA ALA A 198 -2.86 -12.03 -3.34
C ALA A 198 -1.48 -12.71 -3.40
N LEU A 199 -0.52 -12.13 -4.10
CA LEU A 199 0.85 -12.63 -4.15
C LEU A 199 1.54 -12.52 -2.79
N ILE A 200 1.35 -11.42 -2.07
CA ILE A 200 1.93 -11.21 -0.73
C ILE A 200 1.37 -12.22 0.26
N PHE A 201 0.06 -12.45 0.24
CA PHE A 201 -0.57 -13.53 1.00
C PHE A 201 0.06 -14.90 0.70
N ALA A 202 0.21 -15.23 -0.59
CA ALA A 202 0.81 -16.49 -1.01
C ALA A 202 2.28 -16.59 -0.56
N ILE A 203 3.06 -15.52 -0.70
CA ILE A 203 4.46 -15.46 -0.25
C ILE A 203 4.53 -15.74 1.25
N TYR A 204 3.72 -15.09 2.10
CA TYR A 204 3.72 -15.38 3.54
C TYR A 204 3.36 -16.84 3.85
N LEU A 205 2.36 -17.41 3.17
CA LEU A 205 1.98 -18.82 3.37
C LEU A 205 3.12 -19.76 2.98
N VAL A 206 3.73 -19.55 1.82
CA VAL A 206 4.84 -20.38 1.33
C VAL A 206 6.02 -20.27 2.29
N THR A 207 6.37 -19.06 2.73
CA THR A 207 7.41 -18.83 3.74
C THR A 207 7.11 -19.54 5.06
N GLY A 208 5.85 -19.55 5.51
CA GLY A 208 5.47 -20.24 6.74
C GLY A 208 5.51 -21.76 6.66
N ILE A 209 5.25 -22.34 5.47
CA ILE A 209 5.26 -23.80 5.28
C ILE A 209 6.69 -24.31 5.08
N TRP A 210 7.45 -23.68 4.20
CA TRP A 210 8.77 -24.18 3.78
C TRP A 210 9.95 -23.42 4.40
N GLY A 211 9.69 -22.35 5.14
CA GLY A 211 10.70 -21.48 5.73
C GLY A 211 11.20 -20.42 4.74
N GLN A 212 11.83 -19.37 5.28
CA GLN A 212 12.38 -18.25 4.51
C GLN A 212 13.53 -18.64 3.56
N GLN A 213 14.19 -19.78 3.80
CA GLN A 213 15.37 -20.22 3.04
C GLN A 213 15.09 -20.50 1.56
N ILE A 214 13.84 -20.81 1.22
CA ILE A 214 13.43 -21.02 -0.18
C ILE A 214 13.58 -19.75 -1.03
N TRP A 215 13.62 -18.58 -0.39
CA TRP A 215 13.79 -17.29 -1.07
C TRP A 215 15.26 -16.93 -1.25
N LYS A 216 16.20 -17.82 -0.94
CA LYS A 216 17.64 -17.60 -1.10
C LYS A 216 18.13 -18.27 -2.37
N PHE A 217 17.96 -17.56 -3.48
CA PHE A 217 18.38 -18.03 -4.79
C PHE A 217 18.77 -16.88 -5.72
N GLU A 218 19.48 -17.24 -6.78
CA GLU A 218 19.72 -16.40 -7.95
C GLU A 218 18.93 -16.93 -9.13
N ILE A 219 18.47 -16.02 -10.00
CA ILE A 219 17.67 -16.40 -11.18
C ILE A 219 18.58 -16.68 -12.36
N VAL A 220 19.32 -15.66 -12.80
CA VAL A 220 20.30 -15.74 -13.89
C VAL A 220 21.44 -14.80 -13.55
N GLN A 221 22.68 -15.27 -13.71
CA GLN A 221 23.91 -14.44 -13.69
C GLN A 221 23.99 -13.45 -12.49
N GLY A 222 23.87 -13.93 -11.25
CA GLY A 222 24.06 -13.07 -10.07
C GLY A 222 22.86 -12.18 -9.68
N ILE A 223 21.72 -12.26 -10.38
CA ILE A 223 20.50 -11.55 -9.96
C ILE A 223 19.85 -12.31 -8.81
N SER A 224 19.96 -11.75 -7.60
CA SER A 224 19.34 -12.29 -6.40
C SER A 224 17.81 -12.19 -6.42
N SER A 225 17.15 -13.04 -5.64
CA SER A 225 15.70 -13.00 -5.44
C SER A 225 15.20 -11.64 -4.93
N GLY A 226 15.93 -10.96 -4.03
CA GLY A 226 15.58 -9.61 -3.60
C GLY A 226 15.74 -8.57 -4.71
N ALA A 227 16.73 -8.70 -5.59
CA ALA A 227 16.87 -7.83 -6.76
C ALA A 227 15.77 -8.08 -7.80
N MET A 228 15.32 -9.33 -7.96
CA MET A 228 14.11 -9.62 -8.74
C MET A 228 12.88 -8.95 -8.13
N PHE A 229 12.70 -9.06 -6.82
CA PHE A 229 11.58 -8.41 -6.13
C PHE A 229 11.59 -6.90 -6.36
N GLU A 230 12.75 -6.25 -6.21
CA GLU A 230 12.92 -4.83 -6.54
C GLU A 230 12.53 -4.52 -8.00
N PHE A 231 13.05 -5.30 -8.96
CA PHE A 231 12.71 -5.11 -10.37
C PHE A 231 11.22 -5.25 -10.63
N MET A 232 10.55 -6.24 -10.02
CA MET A 232 9.10 -6.44 -10.16
C MET A 232 8.31 -5.23 -9.63
N MET A 233 8.72 -4.66 -8.50
CA MET A 233 8.08 -3.46 -7.92
C MET A 233 8.20 -2.26 -8.86
N TYR A 234 9.39 -2.01 -9.42
CA TYR A 234 9.60 -0.95 -10.40
C TYR A 234 8.90 -1.21 -11.74
N ALA A 235 8.90 -2.45 -12.23
CA ALA A 235 8.22 -2.82 -13.46
C ALA A 235 6.70 -2.65 -13.33
N GLY A 236 6.11 -3.01 -12.19
CA GLY A 236 4.69 -2.78 -11.92
C GLY A 236 4.33 -1.30 -11.92
N SER A 237 5.11 -0.48 -11.23
CA SER A 237 4.86 0.97 -11.15
C SER A 237 5.06 1.69 -12.48
N LEU A 238 6.21 1.49 -13.12
CA LEU A 238 6.58 2.18 -14.37
C LEU A 238 5.89 1.60 -15.60
N GLY A 239 5.55 0.32 -15.59
CA GLY A 239 4.89 -0.36 -16.71
C GLY A 239 3.37 -0.26 -16.67
N THR A 240 2.77 -0.10 -15.48
CA THR A 240 1.30 -0.11 -15.35
C THR A 240 0.76 1.08 -14.59
N SER A 241 1.11 1.25 -13.30
CA SER A 241 0.39 2.16 -12.41
C SER A 241 0.55 3.63 -12.82
N LEU A 242 1.79 4.10 -12.99
CA LEU A 242 2.05 5.49 -13.35
C LEU A 242 1.57 5.84 -14.77
N PRO A 243 1.91 5.07 -15.83
CA PRO A 243 1.41 5.37 -17.17
C PRO A 243 -0.11 5.43 -17.24
N MET A 244 -0.82 4.52 -16.56
CA MET A 244 -2.28 4.51 -16.55
C MET A 244 -2.85 5.76 -15.88
N SER A 245 -2.33 6.16 -14.72
CA SER A 245 -2.78 7.39 -14.06
C SER A 245 -2.53 8.64 -14.91
N PHE A 246 -1.35 8.76 -15.54
CA PHE A 246 -1.08 9.87 -16.46
C PHE A 246 -1.99 9.85 -17.69
N TRP A 247 -2.25 8.67 -18.25
CA TRP A 247 -3.14 8.50 -19.39
C TRP A 247 -4.58 8.88 -19.05
N ASN A 248 -5.09 8.46 -17.89
CA ASN A 248 -6.43 8.79 -17.43
C ASN A 248 -6.60 10.27 -17.14
N VAL A 249 -5.59 10.93 -16.55
CA VAL A 249 -5.59 12.39 -16.38
C VAL A 249 -5.61 13.09 -17.74
N TYR A 250 -4.74 12.69 -18.67
CA TYR A 250 -4.71 13.23 -20.03
C TYR A 250 -6.06 13.06 -20.72
N LYS A 251 -6.62 11.85 -20.72
CA LYS A 251 -7.93 11.54 -21.30
C LYS A 251 -9.02 12.39 -20.66
N SER A 252 -9.01 12.53 -19.35
CA SER A 252 -10.01 13.33 -18.62
C SER A 252 -9.97 14.81 -19.00
N TYR A 253 -8.79 15.38 -19.21
CA TYR A 253 -8.59 16.76 -19.64
C TYR A 253 -8.91 16.98 -21.12
N ARG A 254 -8.52 16.05 -21.99
CA ARG A 254 -8.85 16.07 -23.41
C ARG A 254 -10.37 16.00 -23.64
N ASP A 255 -11.06 15.17 -22.86
CA ASP A 255 -12.49 14.92 -22.98
C ASP A 255 -13.33 15.85 -22.06
N GLU A 256 -12.70 16.82 -21.39
CA GLU A 256 -13.33 17.83 -20.51
C GLU A 256 -14.19 17.26 -19.37
N THR A 257 -13.84 16.07 -18.87
CA THR A 257 -14.63 15.37 -17.83
C THR A 257 -14.17 15.65 -16.39
N GLY A 258 -12.91 16.05 -16.22
CA GLY A 258 -12.28 16.30 -14.92
C GLY A 258 -12.64 17.65 -14.29
N LYS A 259 -11.73 18.20 -13.48
CA LYS A 259 -11.89 19.53 -12.88
C LYS A 259 -11.42 20.69 -13.76
N MET A 260 -10.66 20.41 -14.82
CA MET A 260 -10.08 21.42 -15.73
C MET A 260 -9.29 22.52 -15.00
N LEU A 261 -8.52 22.12 -14.00
CA LEU A 261 -7.72 23.05 -13.20
C LEU A 261 -6.53 23.58 -14.01
N GLY A 262 -6.13 24.81 -13.74
CA GLY A 262 -4.86 25.37 -14.22
C GLY A 262 -3.66 24.59 -13.65
N PHE A 263 -2.50 24.73 -14.31
CA PHE A 263 -1.29 23.96 -13.98
C PHE A 263 -0.92 24.00 -12.47
N TRP A 264 -0.92 25.19 -11.87
CA TRP A 264 -0.54 25.35 -10.47
C TRP A 264 -1.50 24.66 -9.49
N GLU A 265 -2.80 24.73 -9.76
CA GLU A 265 -3.81 24.05 -8.95
C GLU A 265 -3.78 22.53 -9.14
N ALA A 266 -3.40 22.08 -10.34
CA ALA A 266 -3.26 20.67 -10.66
C ALA A 266 -2.04 20.04 -9.97
N VAL A 267 -0.92 20.76 -9.87
CA VAL A 267 0.31 20.27 -9.23
C VAL A 267 0.31 20.47 -7.72
N ARG A 268 -0.51 21.39 -7.18
CA ARG A 268 -0.56 21.74 -5.76
C ARG A 268 -0.55 20.53 -4.79
N PRO A 269 -1.34 19.46 -4.99
CA PRO A 269 -1.33 18.31 -4.07
C PRO A 269 0.00 17.55 -4.01
N LEU A 270 0.84 17.66 -5.06
CA LEU A 270 2.12 16.97 -5.15
C LEU A 270 3.25 17.69 -4.42
N ILE A 271 3.09 18.99 -4.12
CA ILE A 271 4.14 19.80 -3.49
C ILE A 271 4.55 19.23 -2.13
N THR A 272 3.59 18.91 -1.26
CA THR A 272 3.89 18.39 0.07
C THR A 272 4.59 17.02 0.03
N PRO A 273 4.10 16.01 -0.72
CA PRO A 273 4.83 14.76 -0.90
C PRO A 273 6.24 14.95 -1.49
N LEU A 274 6.41 15.82 -2.49
CA LEU A 274 7.71 16.07 -3.12
C LEU A 274 8.72 16.69 -2.13
N ILE A 275 8.29 17.67 -1.32
CA ILE A 275 9.13 18.24 -0.27
C ILE A 275 9.51 17.18 0.75
N PHE A 276 8.54 16.34 1.17
CA PHE A 276 8.80 15.26 2.12
C PHE A 276 9.80 14.25 1.58
N PHE A 277 9.67 13.82 0.31
CA PHE A 277 10.59 12.89 -0.34
C PHE A 277 12.00 13.50 -0.47
N ALA A 278 12.09 14.78 -0.84
CA ALA A 278 13.36 15.49 -0.95
C ALA A 278 14.07 15.60 0.40
N LEU A 279 13.38 16.10 1.44
CA LEU A 279 13.96 16.27 2.77
C LEU A 279 14.38 14.93 3.39
N SER A 280 13.55 13.90 3.25
CA SER A 280 13.87 12.56 3.75
C SER A 280 15.08 11.96 3.03
N THR A 281 15.19 12.17 1.71
CA THR A 281 16.33 11.65 0.92
C THR A 281 17.61 12.40 1.23
N ILE A 282 17.54 13.73 1.43
CA ILE A 282 18.67 14.52 1.93
C ILE A 282 19.10 14.01 3.30
N TRP A 283 18.16 13.77 4.21
CA TRP A 283 18.47 13.26 5.55
C TRP A 283 19.14 11.87 5.50
N VAL A 284 18.62 10.93 4.69
CA VAL A 284 19.25 9.60 4.50
C VAL A 284 20.66 9.73 3.94
N TYR A 285 20.85 10.58 2.93
CA TYR A 285 22.18 10.78 2.32
C TYR A 285 23.19 11.38 3.30
N VAL A 286 22.79 12.39 4.07
CA VAL A 286 23.66 13.06 5.05
C VAL A 286 23.94 12.16 6.25
N SER A 287 22.94 11.48 6.79
CA SER A 287 23.12 10.57 7.95
C SER A 287 24.00 9.37 7.62
N HIS A 288 23.95 8.88 6.38
CA HIS A 288 24.82 7.78 5.95
C HIS A 288 26.31 8.15 5.91
N GLN A 289 26.66 9.43 5.75
CA GLN A 289 28.06 9.89 5.78
C GLN A 289 28.66 9.99 7.20
N HIS A 290 27.84 9.84 8.23
CA HIS A 290 28.22 10.01 9.64
C HIS A 290 28.30 8.69 10.44
N HIS A 291 28.16 7.54 9.77
CA HIS A 291 28.28 6.19 10.34
C HIS A 291 29.25 5.35 9.52
#